data_AF-A0AAJ4F3M8-F1
#
_entry.id   AF-A0AAJ4F3M8-F1
#
_cell.length_a   1.000
_cell.length_b   1.000
_cell.length_c   1.000
_cell.angle_alpha   90.00
_cell.angle_beta   90.00
_cell.angle_gamma   90.00
#
_symmetry.space_group_name_H-M   'P 1'
#
loop_
_entity.id
_entity.type
_entity.pdbx_description
1 polymer ?
#
loop_
_entity_poly.entity_id
_entity_poly.type
_entity_poly.pdbx_seq_one_letter_code
_entity_poly.pdbx_strand_id
1 'polypeptide(L)'
;MRKIVSGTFIATALCCSVSAWAANSGEGQVNFTGEIIDSACQVVNGVSSPLDVSLGKVSQTAFTGSGSTTSTTRFDIQLKDCPETITSAAITFGGSADGTNANVLAVTPGTGAATGVGIQLLDKTENPLSLYTASTSYTLQSGTTTNDLVFGARYIQTGSTITAGPANAVSTFTVMYN
;
A
#
# COMPACT_ATOMS: atom_id res chain seq x y z
N MET A 1 52.67 0.76 -70.26
CA MET A 1 52.68 -0.27 -69.20
C MET A 1 51.26 -0.31 -68.62
N ARG A 2 50.38 -1.21 -69.10
CA ARG A 2 49.98 -2.51 -68.46
C ARG A 2 49.34 -2.25 -67.07
N LYS A 3 48.08 -2.59 -66.73
CA LYS A 3 47.08 -3.55 -67.25
C LYS A 3 45.64 -3.17 -66.80
N ILE A 4 44.69 -3.69 -67.55
CA ILE A 4 43.22 -3.75 -67.35
C ILE A 4 42.86 -4.79 -66.26
N VAL A 5 41.72 -4.66 -65.58
CA VAL A 5 40.62 -5.67 -65.49
C VAL A 5 39.61 -5.34 -64.37
N SER A 6 38.35 -5.29 -64.78
CA SER A 6 37.11 -5.23 -64.00
C SER A 6 36.88 -6.45 -63.11
N GLY A 7 36.36 -6.25 -61.90
CA GLY A 7 35.93 -7.32 -61.00
C GLY A 7 34.55 -7.04 -60.42
N THR A 8 33.52 -7.62 -61.03
CA THR A 8 32.15 -7.71 -60.52
C THR A 8 32.14 -8.70 -59.36
N PHE A 9 31.69 -8.29 -58.17
CA PHE A 9 31.41 -9.19 -57.05
C PHE A 9 29.90 -9.27 -56.81
N ILE A 10 29.34 -10.44 -57.10
CA ILE A 10 28.02 -10.89 -56.63
C ILE A 10 28.26 -11.65 -55.33
N ALA A 11 27.66 -11.21 -54.23
CA ALA A 11 27.59 -11.97 -52.98
C ALA A 11 26.24 -11.76 -52.29
N THR A 12 25.33 -12.69 -52.58
CA THR A 12 24.46 -13.41 -51.64
C THR A 12 23.86 -12.69 -50.42
N ALA A 13 22.52 -12.69 -50.44
CA ALA A 13 21.56 -12.59 -49.35
C ALA A 13 22.05 -12.86 -47.91
N LEU A 14 21.75 -11.90 -47.03
CA LEU A 14 21.40 -12.20 -45.64
C LEU A 14 20.05 -11.52 -45.36
N CYS A 15 18.97 -12.31 -45.44
CA CYS A 15 17.70 -11.95 -44.84
C CYS A 15 17.92 -11.80 -43.33
N CYS A 16 18.08 -10.57 -42.85
CA CYS A 16 17.84 -10.29 -41.44
C CYS A 16 16.33 -10.38 -41.23
N SER A 17 15.88 -11.60 -40.94
CA SER A 17 14.58 -11.87 -40.37
C SER A 17 14.41 -11.00 -39.13
N VAL A 18 13.69 -9.89 -39.28
CA VAL A 18 12.92 -9.35 -38.17
C VAL A 18 11.95 -10.47 -37.82
N SER A 19 12.20 -11.14 -36.69
CA SER A 19 11.19 -11.99 -36.09
C SER A 19 10.06 -11.05 -35.69
N ALA A 20 9.10 -10.84 -36.60
CA ALA A 20 7.77 -10.40 -36.23
C ALA A 20 7.22 -11.55 -35.39
N TRP A 21 7.11 -11.34 -34.08
CA TRP A 21 6.46 -12.30 -33.21
C TRP A 21 5.02 -12.37 -33.69
N ALA A 22 4.66 -13.46 -34.36
CA ALA A 22 3.28 -13.73 -34.70
C ALA A 22 2.54 -13.86 -33.37
N ALA A 23 1.66 -12.92 -33.06
CA ALA A 23 0.82 -12.99 -31.88
C ALA A 23 -0.09 -14.23 -32.03
N ASN A 24 0.24 -15.31 -31.32
CA ASN A 24 -0.67 -16.44 -31.17
C ASN A 24 -1.91 -15.99 -30.39
N SER A 25 -3.07 -16.53 -30.75
CA SER A 25 -4.33 -16.35 -30.02
C SER A 25 -4.25 -17.06 -28.66
N GLY A 26 -3.65 -16.39 -27.68
CA GLY A 26 -3.46 -16.90 -26.32
C GLY A 26 -2.25 -16.35 -25.58
N GLU A 27 -1.39 -15.55 -26.21
CA GLU A 27 -0.19 -14.99 -25.59
C GLU A 27 -0.41 -13.52 -25.22
N GLY A 28 -0.27 -13.21 -23.92
CA GLY A 28 -0.27 -11.85 -23.40
C GLY A 28 1.15 -11.40 -23.04
N GLN A 29 1.46 -10.11 -23.24
CA GLN A 29 2.71 -9.50 -22.82
C GLN A 29 2.49 -8.69 -21.54
N VAL A 30 3.35 -8.90 -20.53
CA VAL A 30 3.40 -8.07 -19.32
C VAL A 30 4.68 -7.23 -19.38
N ASN A 31 4.53 -5.91 -19.44
CA ASN A 31 5.66 -4.98 -19.42
C ASN A 31 5.85 -4.44 -18.00
N PHE A 32 7.06 -4.55 -17.46
CA PHE A 32 7.42 -4.02 -16.15
C PHE A 32 8.26 -2.76 -16.35
N THR A 33 7.81 -1.65 -15.78
CA THR A 33 8.51 -0.36 -15.77
C THR A 33 8.64 0.11 -14.33
N GLY A 34 9.82 0.61 -13.96
CA GLY A 34 10.08 1.13 -12.63
C GLY A 34 11.37 1.96 -12.61
N GLU A 35 11.56 2.71 -11.54
CA GLU A 35 12.74 3.54 -11.30
C GLU A 35 13.32 3.20 -9.92
N ILE A 36 14.64 3.18 -9.82
CA ILE A 36 15.35 3.02 -8.55
C ILE A 36 15.80 4.40 -8.11
N ILE A 37 15.29 4.86 -6.97
CA ILE A 37 15.65 6.15 -6.37
C ILE A 37 16.83 5.99 -5.41
N ASP A 38 17.70 7.00 -5.36
CA ASP A 38 18.89 6.99 -4.50
C ASP A 38 18.56 7.23 -3.01
N SER A 39 17.40 7.80 -2.70
CA SER A 39 16.99 8.11 -1.33
C SER A 39 15.47 8.19 -1.21
N ALA A 40 14.95 7.75 -0.06
CA ALA A 40 13.54 7.82 0.32
C ALA A 40 13.37 8.77 1.52
N CYS A 41 12.14 9.24 1.76
CA CYS A 41 11.85 9.98 3.00
C CYS A 41 12.13 9.11 4.23
N GLN A 42 12.66 9.70 5.30
CA GLN A 42 12.77 9.05 6.59
C GLN A 42 11.38 8.87 7.21
N VAL A 43 11.05 7.63 7.57
CA VAL A 43 9.81 7.30 8.29
C VAL A 43 10.06 7.46 9.79
N VAL A 44 9.42 8.46 10.42
CA VAL A 44 9.60 8.73 11.86
C VAL A 44 8.92 7.65 12.71
N ASN A 45 7.71 7.26 12.32
CA ASN A 45 6.92 6.23 12.99
C ASN A 45 7.16 4.82 12.42
N GLY A 46 8.42 4.50 12.13
CA GLY A 46 8.80 3.22 11.55
C GLY A 46 8.72 2.05 12.54
N VAL A 47 9.09 0.86 12.09
CA VAL A 47 9.07 -0.36 12.93
C VAL A 47 9.96 -0.24 14.19
N SER A 48 11.02 0.56 14.13
CA SER A 48 11.92 0.84 15.26
C SER A 48 11.36 1.84 16.29
N SER A 49 10.32 2.59 15.94
CA SER A 49 9.61 3.52 16.82
C SER A 49 8.11 3.45 16.48
N PRO A 50 7.44 2.34 16.81
CA PRO A 50 6.07 2.09 16.39
C PRO A 50 5.12 3.16 16.92
N LEU A 51 4.09 3.48 16.14
CA LEU A 51 3.02 4.38 16.55
C LEU A 51 1.96 3.61 17.33
N ASP A 52 1.85 3.91 18.62
CA ASP A 52 0.78 3.37 19.46
C ASP A 52 -0.48 4.23 19.37
N VAL A 53 -1.48 3.76 18.62
CA VAL A 53 -2.79 4.42 18.50
C VAL A 53 -3.77 3.86 19.53
N SER A 54 -4.05 4.63 20.57
CA SER A 54 -5.03 4.22 21.59
C SER A 54 -6.46 4.50 21.12
N LEU A 55 -7.21 3.43 20.81
CA LEU A 55 -8.65 3.51 20.48
C LEU A 55 -9.55 3.67 21.72
N GLY A 56 -8.97 3.60 22.92
CA GLY A 56 -9.70 3.72 24.18
C GLY A 56 -10.60 2.52 24.49
N LYS A 57 -11.43 2.68 25.53
CA LYS A 57 -12.41 1.67 25.96
C LYS A 57 -13.77 1.98 25.34
N VAL A 58 -14.35 1.01 24.64
CA VAL A 58 -15.66 1.13 24.00
C VAL A 58 -16.63 0.15 24.65
N SER A 59 -17.83 0.63 24.99
CA SER A 59 -18.92 -0.22 25.46
C SER A 59 -19.50 -1.05 24.31
N GLN A 60 -19.85 -2.31 24.55
CA GLN A 60 -20.58 -3.13 23.59
C GLN A 60 -21.89 -2.46 23.11
N THR A 61 -22.52 -1.67 23.98
CA THR A 61 -23.76 -0.94 23.66
C THR A 61 -23.58 0.18 22.63
N ALA A 62 -22.33 0.56 22.32
CA ALA A 62 -22.05 1.51 21.23
C ALA A 62 -22.29 0.89 19.85
N PHE A 63 -22.32 -0.44 19.77
CA PHE A 63 -22.57 -1.17 18.54
C PHE A 63 -24.05 -1.53 18.44
N THR A 64 -24.65 -1.28 17.28
CA THR A 64 -26.09 -1.45 17.01
C THR A 64 -26.39 -2.56 16.01
N GLY A 65 -25.37 -3.27 15.54
CA GLY A 65 -25.46 -4.30 14.51
C GLY A 65 -24.21 -4.37 13.63
N SER A 66 -24.13 -5.39 12.77
CA SER A 66 -23.02 -5.52 11.81
C SER A 66 -22.90 -4.25 10.95
N GLY A 67 -21.67 -3.74 10.83
CA GLY A 67 -21.37 -2.47 10.17
C GLY A 67 -21.46 -1.23 11.06
N SER A 68 -21.94 -1.34 12.31
CA SER A 68 -21.90 -0.23 13.26
C SER A 68 -20.46 0.06 13.71
N THR A 69 -20.16 1.34 13.93
CA THR A 69 -18.80 1.83 14.17
C THR A 69 -18.71 2.74 15.38
N THR A 70 -17.52 2.83 15.95
CA THR A 70 -17.23 3.72 17.10
C THR A 70 -16.74 5.09 16.65
N SER A 71 -16.45 5.95 17.63
CA SER A 71 -15.69 7.18 17.40
C SER A 71 -14.36 6.88 16.71
N THR A 72 -13.97 7.79 15.81
CA THR A 72 -12.70 7.75 15.09
C THR A 72 -11.58 8.35 15.93
N THR A 73 -10.48 7.61 16.06
CA THR A 73 -9.20 8.13 16.56
C THR A 73 -8.32 8.48 15.36
N ARG A 74 -7.90 9.75 15.26
CA ARG A 74 -6.97 10.20 14.22
C ARG A 74 -5.53 9.95 14.63
N PHE A 75 -4.69 9.66 13.65
CA PHE A 75 -3.26 9.46 13.83
C PHE A 75 -2.54 9.83 12.54
N ASP A 76 -1.26 10.18 12.68
CA ASP A 76 -0.45 10.65 11.56
C ASP A 76 0.75 9.73 11.33
N ILE A 77 1.03 9.41 10.08
CA ILE A 77 2.31 8.80 9.68
C ILE A 77 3.22 9.94 9.24
N GLN A 78 4.33 10.12 9.94
CA GLN A 78 5.24 11.24 9.68
C GLN A 78 6.40 10.82 8.79
N LEU A 79 6.58 11.55 7.70
CA LEU A 79 7.72 11.44 6.78
C LEU A 79 8.58 12.71 6.88
N LYS A 80 9.89 12.56 7.02
CA LYS A 80 10.88 13.65 7.12
C LYS A 80 12.00 13.48 6.11
N ASP A 81 12.78 14.54 5.90
CA ASP A 81 14.00 14.52 5.09
C ASP A 81 13.75 13.93 3.69
N CYS A 82 12.65 14.38 3.08
CA CYS A 82 12.25 13.93 1.74
C CYS A 82 13.14 14.58 0.67
N PRO A 83 13.73 13.81 -0.25
CA PRO A 83 14.47 14.37 -1.38
C PRO A 83 13.54 15.10 -2.36
N GLU A 84 14.07 16.09 -3.08
CA GLU A 84 13.34 16.88 -4.09
C GLU A 84 12.75 16.03 -5.23
N THR A 85 13.31 14.84 -5.47
CA THR A 85 12.82 13.90 -6.49
C THR A 85 11.52 13.20 -6.09
N ILE A 86 11.15 13.23 -4.81
CA ILE A 86 9.91 12.63 -4.30
C ILE A 86 8.91 13.74 -4.04
N THR A 87 7.84 13.78 -4.84
CA THR A 87 6.81 14.82 -4.72
C THR A 87 5.54 14.32 -4.06
N SER A 88 5.35 13.00 -4.01
CA SER A 88 4.17 12.41 -3.40
C SER A 88 4.43 11.03 -2.78
N ALA A 89 3.59 10.67 -1.82
CA ALA A 89 3.56 9.32 -1.27
C ALA A 89 2.14 8.84 -1.01
N ALA A 90 1.92 7.55 -1.18
CA ALA A 90 0.72 6.83 -0.75
C ALA A 90 1.10 5.79 0.30
N ILE A 91 0.17 5.48 1.19
CA ILE A 91 0.36 4.48 2.24
C ILE A 91 -0.56 3.29 1.97
N THR A 92 0.01 2.09 2.00
CA THR A 92 -0.76 0.84 2.03
C THR A 92 -0.65 0.22 3.40
N PHE A 93 -1.78 -0.05 4.05
CA PHE A 93 -1.81 -0.77 5.33
C PHE A 93 -2.01 -2.27 5.10
N GLY A 94 -1.24 -3.09 5.80
CA GLY A 94 -1.37 -4.53 5.84
C GLY A 94 -1.56 -5.03 7.27
N GLY A 95 -1.88 -6.31 7.42
CA GLY A 95 -2.07 -6.95 8.72
C GLY A 95 -2.98 -8.17 8.61
N SER A 96 -3.24 -8.82 9.73
CA SER A 96 -4.20 -9.94 9.74
C SER A 96 -5.60 -9.40 9.46
N ALA A 97 -6.23 -9.88 8.40
CA ALA A 97 -7.58 -9.48 8.02
C ALA A 97 -8.63 -10.20 8.88
N ASP A 98 -9.73 -9.52 9.20
CA ASP A 98 -10.86 -10.11 9.92
C ASP A 98 -11.51 -11.23 9.10
N GLY A 99 -11.88 -12.33 9.76
CA GLY A 99 -12.42 -13.52 9.08
C GLY A 99 -13.81 -13.33 8.47
N THR A 100 -14.54 -12.28 8.87
CA THR A 100 -15.86 -11.94 8.32
C THR A 100 -15.76 -10.78 7.33
N ASN A 101 -14.80 -9.86 7.51
CA ASN A 101 -14.56 -8.74 6.62
C ASN A 101 -13.05 -8.56 6.31
N ALA A 102 -12.64 -9.04 5.14
CA ALA A 102 -11.24 -9.01 4.72
C ALA A 102 -10.64 -7.60 4.54
N ASN A 103 -11.46 -6.55 4.52
CA ASN A 103 -11.00 -5.16 4.38
C ASN A 103 -10.57 -4.54 5.71
N VAL A 104 -10.82 -5.22 6.83
CA VAL A 104 -10.69 -4.70 8.21
C VAL A 104 -9.62 -5.51 8.95
N LEU A 105 -8.88 -4.87 9.86
CA LEU A 105 -7.93 -5.57 10.72
C LEU A 105 -8.64 -6.46 11.73
N ALA A 106 -8.20 -7.71 11.82
CA ALA A 106 -8.59 -8.62 12.87
C ALA A 106 -8.05 -8.17 14.23
N VAL A 107 -8.86 -8.38 15.26
CA VAL A 107 -8.37 -8.36 16.65
C VAL A 107 -7.37 -9.50 16.85
N THR A 108 -6.22 -9.19 17.44
CA THR A 108 -5.21 -10.16 17.83
C THR A 108 -5.82 -11.20 18.77
N PRO A 109 -5.75 -12.50 18.44
CA PRO A 109 -6.31 -13.54 19.29
C PRO A 109 -5.55 -13.62 20.62
N GLY A 110 -6.28 -13.94 21.69
CA GLY A 110 -5.73 -14.08 23.03
C GLY A 110 -6.80 -14.49 24.03
N THR A 111 -6.37 -14.85 25.25
CA THR A 111 -7.28 -15.25 26.32
C THR A 111 -8.26 -14.11 26.64
N GLY A 112 -9.55 -14.36 26.41
CA GLY A 112 -10.60 -13.37 26.64
C GLY A 112 -10.60 -12.20 25.64
N ALA A 113 -9.94 -12.32 24.48
CA ALA A 113 -9.99 -11.31 23.42
C ALA A 113 -11.43 -11.06 22.95
N ALA A 114 -11.72 -9.82 22.54
CA ALA A 114 -13.01 -9.47 21.98
C ALA A 114 -13.25 -10.21 20.66
N THR A 115 -14.52 -10.54 20.38
CA THR A 115 -14.93 -11.19 19.13
C THR A 115 -16.08 -10.43 18.48
N GLY A 116 -16.24 -10.60 17.17
CA GLY A 116 -17.29 -9.92 16.39
C GLY A 116 -17.00 -8.45 16.09
N VAL A 117 -15.77 -7.98 16.34
CA VAL A 117 -15.30 -6.64 16.02
C VAL A 117 -13.96 -6.70 15.31
N GLY A 118 -13.70 -5.73 14.45
CA GLY A 118 -12.40 -5.46 13.85
C GLY A 118 -12.04 -3.98 13.92
N ILE A 119 -10.83 -3.63 13.47
CA ILE A 119 -10.37 -2.24 13.40
C ILE A 119 -10.42 -1.78 11.95
N GLN A 120 -11.29 -0.81 11.67
CA GLN A 120 -11.43 -0.18 10.37
C GLN A 120 -10.48 1.01 10.28
N LEU A 121 -9.65 1.01 9.24
CA LEU A 121 -8.79 2.13 8.88
C LEU A 121 -9.55 3.11 7.99
N LEU A 122 -9.20 4.39 8.09
CA LEU A 122 -9.84 5.49 7.41
C LEU A 122 -8.78 6.41 6.80
N ASP A 123 -9.10 7.00 5.66
CA ASP A 123 -8.30 8.10 5.10
C ASP A 123 -8.54 9.43 5.85
N LYS A 124 -7.84 10.49 5.42
CA LYS A 124 -7.97 11.84 6.02
C LYS A 124 -9.40 12.40 6.01
N THR A 125 -10.23 11.94 5.06
CA THR A 125 -11.63 12.33 4.87
C THR A 125 -12.63 11.38 5.54
N GLU A 126 -12.15 10.46 6.37
CA GLU A 126 -12.95 9.45 7.08
C GLU A 126 -13.61 8.39 6.18
N ASN A 127 -13.11 8.21 4.95
CA ASN A 127 -13.56 7.10 4.11
C ASN A 127 -12.83 5.81 4.49
N PRO A 128 -13.51 4.65 4.51
CA PRO A 128 -12.87 3.36 4.74
C PRO A 128 -11.71 3.08 3.79
N LEU A 129 -10.54 2.80 4.36
CA LEU A 129 -9.36 2.35 3.65
C LEU A 129 -9.22 0.84 3.86
N SER A 130 -9.34 0.08 2.77
CA SER A 130 -9.24 -1.38 2.83
C SER A 130 -7.79 -1.81 2.99
N LEU A 131 -7.57 -2.91 3.72
CA LEU A 131 -6.26 -3.54 3.79
C LEU A 131 -5.72 -3.86 2.39
N TYR A 132 -4.40 -3.74 2.24
CA TYR A 132 -3.65 -3.98 1.01
C TYR A 132 -4.05 -3.08 -0.17
N THR A 133 -4.80 -2.02 0.10
CA THR A 133 -5.13 -0.97 -0.89
C THR A 133 -4.34 0.29 -0.58
N ALA A 134 -3.76 0.89 -1.61
CA ALA A 134 -3.05 2.15 -1.47
C ALA A 134 -4.04 3.29 -1.14
N SER A 135 -3.63 4.16 -0.21
CA SER A 135 -4.34 5.40 0.08
C SER A 135 -4.34 6.34 -1.12
N THR A 136 -5.13 7.40 -1.03
CA THR A 136 -4.89 8.57 -1.89
C THR A 136 -3.48 9.12 -1.65
N SER A 137 -2.87 9.64 -2.71
CA SER A 137 -1.53 10.23 -2.62
C SER A 137 -1.56 11.54 -1.83
N TYR A 138 -0.57 11.70 -0.97
CA TYR A 138 -0.26 12.91 -0.24
C TYR A 138 0.88 13.62 -0.95
N THR A 139 0.74 14.92 -1.19
CA THR A 139 1.84 15.75 -1.65
C THR A 139 2.86 15.90 -0.53
N LEU A 140 4.13 15.74 -0.86
CA LEU A 140 5.23 15.85 0.07
C LEU A 140 6.00 17.16 -0.15
N GLN A 141 6.39 17.78 0.94
CA GLN A 141 7.36 18.86 0.99
C GLN A 141 8.75 18.26 1.19
N SER A 142 9.69 18.73 0.38
CA SER A 142 11.08 18.32 0.42
C SER A 142 11.84 18.94 1.59
N GLY A 143 13.06 18.44 1.81
CA GLY A 143 13.96 18.90 2.86
C GLY A 143 13.52 18.44 4.25
N THR A 144 13.81 19.25 5.26
CA THR A 144 13.65 18.89 6.68
C THR A 144 12.22 19.02 7.21
N THR A 145 11.27 19.33 6.33
CA THR A 145 9.86 19.51 6.70
C THR A 145 9.26 18.16 7.11
N THR A 146 8.43 18.19 8.17
CA THR A 146 7.65 17.02 8.57
C THR A 146 6.38 16.98 7.74
N ASN A 147 6.19 15.91 6.98
CA ASN A 147 4.97 15.64 6.25
C ASN A 147 4.09 14.73 7.10
N ASP A 148 2.97 15.28 7.58
CA ASP A 148 1.99 14.54 8.38
C ASP A 148 0.92 13.93 7.47
N LEU A 149 0.98 12.61 7.28
CA LEU A 149 -0.02 11.88 6.51
C LEU A 149 -1.12 11.42 7.46
N VAL A 150 -2.24 12.15 7.46
CA VAL A 150 -3.37 11.95 8.39
C VAL A 150 -4.21 10.74 8.01
N PHE A 151 -4.46 9.86 8.97
CA PHE A 151 -5.36 8.70 8.88
C PHE A 151 -6.27 8.62 10.11
N GLY A 152 -7.21 7.69 10.07
CA GLY A 152 -8.09 7.38 11.20
C GLY A 152 -8.23 5.88 11.42
N ALA A 153 -8.56 5.51 12.66
CA ALA A 153 -8.93 4.16 13.03
C ALA A 153 -10.15 4.18 13.94
N ARG A 154 -11.03 3.18 13.80
CA ARG A 154 -12.19 2.97 14.66
C ARG A 154 -12.54 1.49 14.73
N TYR A 155 -13.25 1.06 15.77
CA TYR A 155 -13.81 -0.28 15.77
C TYR A 155 -15.05 -0.34 14.86
N ILE A 156 -15.22 -1.49 14.21
CA ILE A 156 -16.40 -1.84 13.43
C ILE A 156 -16.91 -3.21 13.88
N GLN A 157 -18.21 -3.35 14.06
CA GLN A 157 -18.82 -4.66 14.30
C GLN A 157 -18.83 -5.47 13.01
N THR A 158 -18.13 -6.60 12.99
CA THR A 158 -18.08 -7.52 11.84
C THR A 158 -19.02 -8.71 12.04
N GLY A 159 -19.10 -9.24 13.26
CA GLY A 159 -19.93 -10.39 13.61
C GLY A 159 -21.36 -10.04 14.02
N SER A 160 -22.24 -11.04 14.06
CA SER A 160 -23.62 -10.90 14.55
C SER A 160 -23.71 -10.63 16.05
N THR A 161 -22.72 -11.10 16.82
CA THR A 161 -22.63 -10.96 18.27
C THR A 161 -21.24 -10.46 18.66
N ILE A 162 -21.18 -9.58 19.65
CA ILE A 162 -19.92 -9.06 20.19
C ILE A 162 -19.65 -9.69 21.56
N THR A 163 -18.43 -10.18 21.77
CA THR A 163 -17.93 -10.55 23.10
C THR A 163 -16.95 -9.50 23.58
N ALA A 164 -17.06 -9.10 24.86
CA ALA A 164 -16.19 -8.08 25.44
C ALA A 164 -14.83 -8.68 25.77
N GLY A 165 -13.79 -7.88 25.59
CA GLY A 165 -12.42 -8.30 25.80
C GLY A 165 -11.42 -7.28 25.27
N PRO A 166 -10.11 -7.54 25.42
CA PRO A 166 -9.08 -6.78 24.71
C PRO A 166 -9.30 -6.89 23.20
N ALA A 167 -9.22 -5.76 22.50
CA ALA A 167 -9.45 -5.64 21.05
C ALA A 167 -8.24 -5.04 20.34
N ASN A 168 -7.03 -5.47 20.73
CA ASN A 168 -5.78 -4.95 20.16
C ASN A 168 -5.57 -5.51 18.75
N ALA A 169 -4.88 -4.78 17.87
CA ALA A 169 -4.41 -5.30 16.59
C ALA A 169 -3.04 -4.73 16.25
N VAL A 170 -2.34 -5.38 15.32
CA VAL A 170 -1.08 -4.90 14.75
C VAL A 170 -1.25 -4.76 13.25
N SER A 171 -0.84 -3.61 12.72
CA SER A 171 -0.82 -3.33 11.29
C SER A 171 0.60 -2.94 10.89
N THR A 172 0.99 -3.37 9.69
CA THR A 172 2.18 -2.86 9.02
C THR A 172 1.73 -1.83 7.98
N PHE A 173 2.60 -0.88 7.66
CA PHE A 173 2.34 0.02 6.54
C PHE A 173 3.52 0.03 5.59
N THR A 174 3.25 0.29 4.32
CA THR A 174 4.25 0.45 3.26
C THR A 174 4.05 1.80 2.61
N VAL A 175 5.14 2.54 2.45
CA VAL A 175 5.16 3.84 1.78
C VAL A 175 5.48 3.61 0.30
N MET A 176 4.64 4.14 -0.57
CA MET A 176 4.81 4.13 -2.02
C MET A 176 5.10 5.55 -2.49
N TYR A 177 6.30 5.80 -3.01
CA TYR A 177 6.72 7.11 -3.49
C TYR A 177 6.42 7.28 -4.98
N ASN A 178 5.94 8.45 -5.39
CA ASN A 178 5.73 8.84 -6.80
C ASN A 178 6.15 10.28 -7.06
#